data_AF-A0A2T1KI26-F1
#
_entry.id   AF-A0A2T1KI26-F1
#
_cell.length_a   1.000
_cell.length_b   1.000
_cell.length_c   1.000
_cell.angle_alpha   90.00
_cell.angle_beta   90.00
_cell.angle_gamma   90.00
#
_symmetry.space_group_name_H-M   'P 1'
#
loop_
_entity.id
_entity.type
_entity.pdbx_description
1 polymer ?
#
loop_
_entity_poly.entity_id
_entity_poly.type
_entity_poly.pdbx_seq_one_letter_code
_entity_poly.pdbx_strand_id
1 'polypeptide(L)' 'MNKRSITLVVLMSLLVLSGCKDRVIWDDKGKVESATEDREVWDSKGKMNTGDRKIWVDKDGKEVVK' A
#
# COMPACT_ATOMS: atom_id res chain seq x y z
N MET A 1 41.03 -7.53 -4.25
CA MET A 1 40.34 -8.15 -5.39
C MET A 1 41.24 -8.10 -6.61
N ASN A 2 41.44 -9.22 -7.30
CA ASN A 2 42.26 -9.24 -8.51
C ASN A 2 41.50 -8.60 -9.69
N LYS A 3 42.22 -8.10 -10.71
CA LYS A 3 41.61 -7.38 -11.85
C LYS A 3 40.56 -8.24 -12.58
N ARG A 4 40.77 -9.56 -12.63
CA ARG A 4 39.84 -10.53 -13.23
C ARG A 4 38.52 -10.62 -12.46
N SER A 5 38.57 -10.60 -11.13
CA SER A 5 37.40 -10.61 -10.24
C SER A 5 36.60 -9.31 -10.37
N ILE A 6 37.25 -8.16 -10.55
CA ILE A 6 36.55 -6.88 -10.79
C ILE A 6 35.78 -6.94 -12.11
N THR A 7 36.43 -7.39 -13.19
CA THR A 7 35.77 -7.55 -14.49
C THR A 7 34.56 -8.48 -14.41
N LEU A 8 34.68 -9.59 -13.67
CA LEU A 8 33.61 -10.58 -13.53
C LEU A 8 32.42 -10.01 -12.75
N VAL A 9 32.67 -9.26 -11.68
CA VAL A 9 31.62 -8.58 -10.90
C VAL A 9 30.89 -7.52 -11.75
N VAL A 10 31.63 -6.75 -12.56
CA VAL A 10 31.04 -5.73 -13.46
C VAL A 10 30.20 -6.39 -14.57
N LEU A 11 30.64 -7.51 -15.14
CA LEU A 11 29.84 -8.23 -16.14
C LEU A 11 28.54 -8.77 -15.53
N MET A 12 28.63 -9.32 -14.32
CA MET A 12 27.49 -9.94 -13.66
C MET A 12 26.44 -8.92 -13.22
N SER A 13 26.85 -7.72 -12.79
CA SER A 13 25.91 -6.64 -12.47
C SER A 13 25.13 -6.16 -13.69
N LEU A 14 25.77 -6.02 -14.85
CA LEU A 14 25.10 -5.63 -16.11
C LEU A 14 24.03 -6.63 -16.54
N LEU A 15 24.28 -7.94 -16.36
CA LEU A 15 23.30 -8.99 -16.64
C LEU A 15 22.08 -8.91 -15.71
N VAL A 16 22.29 -8.66 -14.41
CA VAL A 16 21.19 -8.48 -13.45
C VAL A 16 20.33 -7.24 -13.77
N LEU A 17 20.94 -6.13 -14.20
CA LEU A 17 20.21 -4.93 -14.58
C LEU A 17 19.36 -5.12 -15.85
N SER A 18 19.80 -5.98 -16.79
CA SER A 18 19.04 -6.28 -18.01
C SER A 18 17.74 -7.08 -17.76
N GLY A 19 17.69 -7.86 -16.67
CA GLY A 19 16.49 -8.58 -16.21
C GLY A 19 15.46 -7.70 -15.49
N CYS A 20 15.75 -6.41 -15.28
CA CYS A 20 14.80 -5.44 -14.72
C CYS A 20 13.91 -4.75 -15.77
N LYS A 21 14.05 -5.10 -17.06
CA LYS A 21 13.31 -4.47 -18.17
C LYS A 21 11.81 -4.75 -18.16
N ASP A 22 11.38 -5.88 -17.61
CA ASP A 22 9.97 -6.26 -17.50
C ASP A 22 9.33 -5.81 -16.17
N ARG A 23 10.01 -4.96 -15.40
CA ARG A 23 9.34 -4.24 -14.33
C ARG A 23 8.42 -3.21 -14.96
N VAL A 24 7.18 -3.63 -15.20
CA VAL A 24 6.07 -2.73 -15.49
C VAL A 24 5.87 -1.89 -14.24
N ILE A 25 6.56 -0.75 -14.19
CA ILE A 25 6.20 0.33 -13.27
C ILE A 25 4.86 0.83 -13.79
N TRP A 26 3.79 0.48 -13.08
CA TRP A 26 2.44 0.95 -13.41
C TRP A 26 2.40 2.47 -13.19
N ASP A 27 2.49 3.21 -14.28
CA ASP A 27 2.19 4.64 -14.32
C ASP A 27 0.67 4.80 -14.44
N ASP A 28 0.04 5.15 -13.33
CA ASP A 28 -1.40 5.39 -13.29
C ASP A 28 -1.78 6.73 -13.94
N LYS A 29 -0.81 7.56 -14.34
CA LYS A 29 -1.01 8.92 -14.87
C LYS A 29 -1.94 9.76 -14.00
N GLY A 30 -1.89 9.58 -12.68
CA GLY A 30 -2.77 10.27 -11.74
C GLY A 30 -4.23 9.80 -11.79
N LYS A 31 -4.53 8.65 -12.42
CA LYS A 31 -5.88 8.07 -12.43
C LYS A 31 -6.37 7.71 -11.05
N VAL A 32 -5.49 7.24 -10.15
CA VAL A 32 -5.88 6.99 -8.76
C VAL A 32 -6.23 8.30 -8.07
N GLU A 33 -5.38 9.33 -8.20
CA GLU A 33 -5.63 10.68 -7.66
C GLU A 33 -6.98 11.23 -8.14
N SER A 34 -7.24 11.22 -9.45
CA SER A 34 -8.50 11.72 -10.05
C SER A 34 -9.74 10.93 -9.63
N ALA A 35 -9.59 9.61 -9.37
CA ALA A 35 -10.68 8.78 -8.85
C ALA A 35 -10.94 9.03 -7.36
N THR A 36 -10.05 9.76 -6.69
CA THR A 36 -10.12 10.05 -5.25
C THR A 36 -10.35 11.51 -4.92
N GLU A 37 -10.22 12.45 -5.86
CA GLU A 37 -10.37 13.91 -5.64
C GLU A 37 -11.71 14.29 -5.01
N ASP A 38 -12.81 13.63 -5.41
CA ASP A 38 -14.15 13.90 -4.88
C ASP A 38 -14.60 12.88 -3.83
N ARG A 39 -13.70 11.98 -3.39
CA ARG A 39 -14.02 11.03 -2.34
C ARG A 39 -13.91 11.74 -1.00
N GLU A 40 -15.07 12.01 -0.40
CA GLU A 40 -15.15 12.30 1.03
C GLU A 40 -14.73 11.01 1.79
N VAL A 41 -13.42 10.87 2.01
CA VAL A 41 -12.90 9.97 3.04
C VAL A 41 -13.52 10.49 4.32
N TRP A 42 -14.21 9.62 5.04
CA TRP A 42 -15.01 9.92 6.22
C TRP A 42 -14.13 10.56 7.30
N ASP A 43 -13.79 11.83 7.13
CA ASP A 43 -13.10 12.65 8.09
C ASP A 43 -14.19 13.07 9.07
N SER A 44 -14.37 12.23 10.08
CA SER A 44 -15.26 12.54 11.18
C SER A 44 -14.89 13.85 11.88
N LYS A 45 -13.80 14.57 11.53
CA LYS A 45 -13.35 15.81 12.17
C LYS A 45 -13.32 15.68 13.70
N GLY A 46 -12.92 14.49 14.17
CA GLY A 46 -12.94 14.12 15.59
C GLY A 46 -14.33 13.86 16.20
N LYS A 47 -15.39 13.75 15.40
CA LYS A 47 -16.79 13.56 15.80
C LYS A 47 -17.37 12.26 15.26
N MET A 48 -16.78 11.13 15.62
CA MET A 48 -17.62 9.95 15.82
C MET A 48 -18.07 10.05 17.28
N ASN A 49 -19.35 10.36 17.53
CA ASN A 49 -19.90 10.32 18.89
C ASN A 49 -19.87 8.85 19.36
N THR A 50 -18.75 8.46 19.96
CA THR A 50 -18.48 7.09 20.47
C THR A 50 -19.13 6.84 21.83
N GLY A 51 -19.87 7.82 22.37
CA GLY A 51 -20.37 7.81 23.76
C GLY A 51 -21.23 6.61 24.12
N ASP A 52 -22.10 6.16 23.20
CA ASP A 52 -23.11 5.12 23.51
C ASP A 52 -23.31 4.08 22.38
N ARG A 53 -22.39 3.98 21.42
CA ARG A 53 -22.61 3.06 20.29
C ARG A 53 -22.35 1.62 20.71
N LYS A 54 -23.43 0.85 20.91
CA LYS A 54 -23.38 -0.61 21.05
C LYS A 54 -23.04 -1.25 19.70
N ILE A 55 -21.76 -1.42 19.40
CA ILE A 55 -21.26 -1.98 18.13
C ILE A 55 -21.39 -3.51 18.10
N TRP A 56 -21.34 -4.15 19.28
CA TRP A 56 -21.29 -5.60 19.42
C TRP A 56 -22.50 -6.12 20.17
N VAL A 57 -23.67 -6.08 19.53
CA VAL A 57 -24.91 -6.69 20.04
C VAL A 57 -25.34 -7.86 19.16
N ASP A 58 -25.90 -8.90 19.78
CA ASP A 58 -26.53 -10.00 19.05
C ASP A 58 -27.91 -9.59 18.49
N LYS A 59 -28.56 -10.53 17.78
CA LYS A 59 -29.91 -10.36 17.22
C LYS A 59 -30.99 -10.09 18.29
N ASP A 60 -30.70 -10.39 19.54
CA ASP A 60 -31.58 -10.23 20.69
C ASP A 60 -31.22 -8.97 21.51
N GLY A 61 -30.25 -8.16 21.04
CA GLY A 61 -29.85 -6.89 21.64
C GLY A 61 -28.84 -6.97 22.79
N LYS A 62 -28.23 -8.14 23.03
CA LYS A 62 -27.29 -8.36 24.14
C LYS A 62 -25.84 -8.10 23.72
N GLU A 63 -25.05 -7.48 24.60
CA GLU A 63 -23.63 -7.23 24.38
C GLU A 63 -22.83 -8.54 24.36
N VAL A 64 -22.06 -8.76 23.30
CA VAL A 64 -21.29 -10.00 23.10
C VAL A 64 -19.80 -9.88 23.42
N VAL A 65 -19.31 -8.66 23.70
CA VAL A 65 -17.93 -8.38 24.14
C VAL A 65 -18.01 -7.63 25.47
N LYS A 66 -17.16 -8.02 26.43
CA LYS A 66 -17.09 -7.45 27.79
C LYS A 66 -15.94 -6.46 27.94
#